data_AF-A0A5M9WNZ0-F1
#
_entry.id   AF-A0A5M9WNZ0-F1
#
_cell.length_a   1.000
_cell.length_b   1.000
_cell.length_c   1.000
_cell.angle_alpha   90.00
_cell.angle_beta   90.00
_cell.angle_gamma   90.00
#
_symmetry.space_group_name_H-M   'P 1'
#
loop_
_entity.id
_entity.type
_entity.pdbx_description
1 polymer ?
#
loop_
_entity_poly.entity_id
_entity_poly.type
_entity_poly.pdbx_seq_one_letter_code
_entity_poly.pdbx_strand_id
1 'polypeptide(L)' 'MKEGDSEANLAYYALHELKILPHELMAFSMRERAAIYAMIQVRVEEEKKERARSRTRKK' A
#
# COMPACT_ATOMS: atom_id res chain seq x y z
N MET A 1 -15.82 1.81 -2.13
CA MET A 1 -14.53 1.10 -1.98
C MET A 1 -14.89 -0.37 -1.98
N LYS A 2 -14.44 -1.14 -2.97
CA LYS A 2 -14.64 -2.60 -2.93
C LYS A 2 -13.70 -3.14 -1.85
N GLU A 3 -14.28 -3.70 -0.80
CA GLU A 3 -13.65 -4.50 0.26
C GLU A 3 -13.09 -5.81 -0.34
N GLY A 4 -12.24 -5.70 -1.36
CA GLY A 4 -11.42 -6.81 -1.81
C GLY A 4 -10.16 -6.80 -0.96
N ASP A 5 -9.99 -7.84 -0.15
CA ASP A 5 -8.83 -8.17 0.69
C ASP A 5 -7.78 -7.05 0.81
N SER A 6 -7.79 -6.36 1.96
CA SER A 6 -6.76 -5.37 2.31
C SER A 6 -5.35 -5.89 2.03
N GLU A 7 -5.12 -7.18 2.21
CA GLU A 7 -3.84 -7.83 1.93
C GLU A 7 -3.54 -7.95 0.43
N ALA A 8 -4.53 -8.24 -0.42
CA ALA A 8 -4.38 -8.27 -1.87
C ALA A 8 -4.07 -6.88 -2.44
N ASN A 9 -4.67 -5.82 -1.90
CA ASN A 9 -4.36 -4.45 -2.29
C ASN A 9 -2.95 -4.03 -1.85
N LEU A 10 -2.51 -4.43 -0.65
CA LEU A 10 -1.16 -4.18 -0.16
C LEU A 10 -0.12 -4.94 -0.99
N ALA A 11 -0.37 -6.20 -1.31
CA ALA A 11 0.50 -7.02 -2.16
C ALA A 11 0.58 -6.45 -3.59
N TYR A 12 -0.54 -5.98 -4.14
CA TYR A 12 -0.56 -5.30 -5.44
C TYR A 12 0.23 -3.99 -5.42
N TYR A 13 0.09 -3.20 -4.36
CA TYR A 13 0.85 -1.95 -4.20
C TYR A 13 2.36 -2.21 -4.01
N ALA A 14 2.73 -3.25 -3.26
CA ALA A 14 4.12 -3.70 -3.14
C ALA A 14 4.69 -4.13 -4.51
N LEU A 15 3.91 -4.83 -5.32
CA LEU A 15 4.33 -5.22 -6.67
C LEU A 15 4.50 -4.00 -7.59
N HIS A 16 3.57 -3.06 -7.57
CA HIS A 16 3.56 -1.90 -8.46
C HIS A 16 4.63 -0.85 -8.09
N GLU A 17 4.77 -0.52 -6.81
CA GLU A 17 5.65 0.56 -6.34
C GLU A 17 7.00 0.06 -5.86
N LEU A 18 7.06 -1.10 -5.18
CA LEU A 18 8.30 -1.65 -4.62
C LEU A 18 8.98 -2.67 -5.53
N LYS A 19 8.33 -3.09 -6.63
CA LYS A 19 8.79 -4.14 -7.56
C LYS A 19 9.09 -5.49 -6.89
N ILE A 20 8.49 -5.74 -5.73
CA ILE A 20 8.65 -7.00 -5.00
C ILE A 20 7.60 -7.98 -5.51
N LEU A 21 8.01 -9.17 -5.96
CA LEU A 21 7.07 -10.18 -6.41
C LEU A 21 6.32 -10.78 -5.20
N PRO A 22 5.04 -11.17 -5.33
CA PRO A 22 4.26 -11.69 -4.19
C PRO A 22 4.90 -12.90 -3.51
N HIS A 23 5.60 -13.75 -4.26
CA HIS A 23 6.32 -14.91 -3.70
C HIS A 23 7.57 -14.50 -2.91
N GLU A 24 8.26 -13.42 -3.30
CA GLU A 24 9.38 -12.85 -2.54
C GLU A 24 8.88 -12.24 -1.23
N LEU A 25 7.73 -11.54 -1.29
CA LEU A 25 7.08 -11.01 -0.09
C LEU A 25 6.72 -12.13 0.89
N MET A 26 6.18 -13.24 0.40
CA MET A 26 5.85 -14.42 1.22
C MET A 26 7.10 -15.12 1.77
N ALA A 27 8.25 -15.01 1.11
CA ALA A 27 9.52 -15.59 1.57
C ALA A 27 10.15 -14.81 2.73
N PHE A 28 9.80 -13.53 2.93
CA PHE A 28 10.32 -12.73 4.04
C PHE A 28 9.87 -13.26 5.42
N SER A 29 10.57 -12.88 6.48
CA SER A 29 10.11 -13.15 7.84
C SER A 29 8.80 -12.41 8.15
N MET A 30 8.04 -12.91 9.12
CA MET A 30 6.79 -12.25 9.55
C MET A 30 7.00 -10.79 9.96
N ARG A 31 8.16 -10.48 10.55
CA ARG A 31 8.51 -9.13 11.00
C ARG A 31 8.76 -8.18 9.82
N GLU A 32 9.48 -8.65 8.81
CA GLU A 32 9.75 -7.88 7.59
C GLU A 32 8.47 -7.62 6.79
N ARG A 33 7.61 -8.65 6.64
CA ARG A 33 6.30 -8.48 6.00
C ARG A 33 5.44 -7.45 6.73
N ALA A 34 5.40 -7.50 8.06
CA ALA A 34 4.65 -6.53 8.86
C ALA A 34 5.20 -5.10 8.68
N ALA A 35 6.52 -4.92 8.61
CA ALA A 35 7.13 -3.63 8.34
C ALA A 35 6.77 -3.10 6.95
N ILE A 36 6.82 -3.95 5.91
CA ILE A 36 6.43 -3.60 4.54
C ILE A 36 4.96 -3.18 4.50
N TYR A 37 4.06 -3.94 5.11
CA TYR A 37 2.64 -3.59 5.18
C TYR A 37 2.40 -2.27 5.90
N ALA A 38 3.10 -2.00 7.00
CA ALA A 38 2.99 -0.73 7.71
C ALA A 38 3.45 0.46 6.84
N MET A 39 4.58 0.32 6.13
CA MET A 39 5.08 1.37 5.21
C MET A 39 4.09 1.65 4.08
N ILE A 40 3.49 0.61 3.50
CA ILE A 40 2.48 0.77 2.44
C ILE A 40 1.23 1.47 2.99
N GLN A 41 0.75 1.08 4.17
CA GLN A 41 -0.40 1.75 4.80
C GLN A 41 -0.15 3.25 4.99
N VAL A 42 1.02 3.63 5.50
CA VAL A 42 1.38 5.04 5.67
C VAL A 42 1.35 5.78 4.33
N ARG A 43 1.95 5.19 3.28
CA ARG A 43 1.98 5.79 1.94
C ARG A 43 0.58 5.98 1.35
N VAL A 44 -0.29 4.98 1.46
CA VAL A 44 -1.67 5.04 0.97
C VAL A 44 -2.46 6.14 1.69
N GLU A 45 -2.27 6.30 3.00
CA GLU A 45 -2.93 7.35 3.78
C GLU A 45 -2.41 8.75 3.41
N GLU A 46 -1.11 8.91 3.15
CA GLU A 46 -0.55 10.16 2.62
C GLU A 46 -1.11 10.49 1.24
N GLU A 47 -1.12 9.54 0.31
CA GLU A 47 -1.70 9.74 -1.03
C GLU A 47 -3.18 10.12 -0.97
N LYS A 48 -3.96 9.48 -0.09
CA LYS A 48 -5.37 9.86 0.12
C LYS A 48 -5.49 11.30 0.61
N LYS A 49 -4.64 11.72 1.56
CA LYS A 49 -4.62 13.10 2.06
C LYS A 49 -4.22 14.09 0.97
N GLU A 50 -3.24 13.77 0.14
CA GLU A 50 -2.83 14.61 -0.99
C GLU A 50 -3.92 14.71 -2.07
N ARG A 51 -4.57 13.59 -2.41
CA ARG A 51 -5.73 13.56 -3.31
C ARG A 51 -6.92 14.34 -2.76
N ALA A 52 -7.15 14.30 -1.45
CA ALA A 52 -8.19 15.10 -0.81
C ALA A 52 -7.86 16.60 -0.89
N ARG A 53 -6.63 17.00 -0.53
CA ARG A 53 -6.17 18.40 -0.58
C ARG A 53 -6.19 18.98 -2.01
N SER A 54 -5.79 18.19 -3.00
CA SER A 54 -5.80 18.61 -4.41
C SER A 54 -7.22 18.75 -4.97
N ARG A 55 -8.20 17.94 -4.51
CA ARG A 55 -9.62 18.13 -4.87
C ARG A 55 -10.21 19.39 -4.25
N THR A 56 -9.81 19.78 -3.05
CA THR A 56 -10.31 21.01 -2.40
C THR A 56 -9.76 22.29 -3.03
N ARG A 57 -8.54 22.26 -3.57
CA ARG A 57 -7.90 23.41 -4.24
C ARG A 57 -8.44 23.73 -5.64
N LYS A 58 -9.31 22.89 -6.20
CA LYS A 58 -9.83 23.02 -7.57
C LYS A 58 -11.25 23.63 -7.64
N LYS A 59 -11.70 24.29 -6.57
CA LYS A 59 -13.02 24.92 -6.48
C LYS A 59 -12.91 26.43 -6.35
#